data_AF-A0A2E4WMN0-F1
#
_entry.id   AF-A0A2E4WMN0-F1
#
_cell.length_a   1.000
_cell.length_b   1.000
_cell.length_c   1.000
_cell.angle_alpha   90.00
_cell.angle_beta   90.00
_cell.angle_gamma   90.00
#
_symmetry.space_group_name_H-M   'P 1'
#
loop_
_entity.id
_entity.type
_entity.pdbx_description
1 polymer ?
#
loop_
_entity_poly.entity_id
_entity_poly.type
_entity_poly.pdbx_seq_one_letter_code
_entity_poly.pdbx_strand_id
1 'polypeptide(L)'
;MNKTLILAVVAIALGLFVYFYEIEGGKEREKLEAFESSLLKIEDDDIQSVTLIQEEGNLIKYQRLGDSWEIIQPIRTSVEESAINGNYSAFINANIKRKLNVTKEKLKNFGLQPENVEVIIESKDGKILDLLIGDQSPTRGDLFVAFRDSNTIFISSDNLKTQSEKTLFELRDKKIAHFNKDDVRRIELITKTHTILFDKDDETWFMRSPNLPVEQTRINGFLSSLTNYSAKSFIAENFEDKAKFGFNNPEARVKLNLGEEMALKEIIIGSALNEGGEDVEFYGYESGRSPVFTIRQSTKDDLDRSPFYFQDKQLARFEKETVNKIRISGAYQITLIPEDTLGWYVHSDSSFKVNDSDINRIFSAIEGVSASELISNNLDKNSDYGFQDPFLEIVINDTSNNSVGFIIGNADDDNDRYALSKGFDRVYLTSIFQVERIIDWIEEILGSEEEQKSD
;
A
#
# COMPACT_ATOMS: atom_id res chain seq x y z
N MET A 1 -18.73 -37.53 41.90
CA MET A 1 -18.49 -36.37 41.01
C MET A 1 -17.08 -35.87 41.28
N ASN A 2 -16.19 -35.93 40.30
CA ASN A 2 -14.78 -35.60 40.50
C ASN A 2 -14.66 -34.11 40.85
N LYS A 3 -13.90 -33.76 41.90
CA LYS A 3 -13.74 -32.37 42.37
C LYS A 3 -13.33 -31.40 41.25
N THR A 4 -12.60 -31.90 40.25
CA THR A 4 -12.22 -31.20 39.02
C THR A 4 -13.41 -30.77 38.17
N LEU A 5 -14.47 -31.58 38.08
CA LEU A 5 -15.68 -31.25 37.33
C LEU A 5 -16.47 -30.13 38.01
N ILE A 6 -16.52 -30.13 39.35
CA ILE A 6 -17.16 -29.06 40.13
C ILE A 6 -16.40 -27.74 39.93
N LEU A 7 -15.06 -27.77 40.02
CA LEU A 7 -14.23 -26.59 39.78
C LEU A 7 -14.37 -26.06 38.35
N ALA A 8 -14.45 -26.94 37.35
CA ALA A 8 -14.68 -26.54 35.96
C ALA A 8 -16.04 -25.84 35.77
N VAL A 9 -17.11 -26.36 36.37
CA VAL A 9 -18.45 -25.74 36.33
C VAL A 9 -18.45 -24.38 37.01
N VAL A 10 -17.79 -24.24 38.17
CA VAL A 10 -17.65 -22.96 38.88
C VAL A 10 -16.85 -21.95 38.06
N ALA A 11 -15.75 -22.39 37.43
CA ALA A 11 -14.94 -21.52 36.57
C ALA A 11 -15.74 -21.01 35.35
N ILE A 12 -16.56 -21.87 34.72
CA ILE A 12 -17.45 -21.46 33.62
C ILE A 12 -18.50 -20.47 34.13
N ALA A 13 -19.13 -20.72 35.29
CA ALA A 13 -20.13 -19.83 35.86
C ALA A 13 -19.54 -18.44 36.21
N LEU A 14 -18.33 -18.40 36.77
CA LEU A 14 -17.61 -17.16 37.04
C LEU A 14 -17.21 -16.44 35.74
N GLY A 15 -16.74 -17.18 34.73
CA GLY A 15 -16.42 -16.64 33.42
C GLY A 15 -17.65 -16.01 32.74
N LEU A 16 -18.81 -16.67 32.80
CA LEU A 16 -20.07 -16.11 32.31
C LEU A 16 -20.51 -14.89 33.11
N PHE A 17 -20.37 -14.91 34.44
CA PHE A 17 -20.70 -13.75 35.28
C PHE A 17 -19.84 -12.52 34.95
N VAL A 18 -18.51 -12.69 34.85
CA VAL A 18 -17.59 -11.60 34.47
C VAL A 18 -17.93 -11.07 33.08
N TYR A 19 -18.18 -11.97 32.11
CA TYR A 19 -18.54 -11.58 30.75
C TYR A 19 -19.84 -10.78 30.70
N PHE A 20 -20.94 -11.26 31.31
CA PHE A 20 -22.23 -10.57 31.22
C PHE A 20 -22.33 -9.33 32.12
N TYR A 21 -21.80 -9.37 33.34
CA TYR A 21 -22.01 -8.29 34.31
C TYR A 21 -20.95 -7.19 34.23
N GLU A 22 -19.69 -7.58 34.06
CA GLU A 22 -18.56 -6.65 34.10
C GLU A 22 -18.23 -6.13 32.70
N ILE A 23 -18.15 -7.03 31.70
CA ILE A 23 -17.84 -6.63 30.32
C ILE A 23 -19.09 -6.06 29.64
N GLU A 24 -20.17 -6.83 29.50
CA GLU A 24 -21.35 -6.38 28.74
C GLU A 24 -22.20 -5.37 29.52
N GLY A 25 -22.52 -5.67 30.79
CA GLY A 25 -23.20 -4.71 31.68
C GLY A 25 -22.38 -3.46 31.99
N GLY A 26 -21.04 -3.53 31.93
CA GLY A 26 -20.17 -2.36 31.98
C GLY A 26 -20.40 -1.43 30.78
N LYS A 27 -20.34 -1.97 29.56
CA LYS A 27 -20.59 -1.23 28.32
C LYS A 27 -21.98 -0.59 28.29
N GLU A 28 -23.02 -1.31 28.73
CA GLU A 28 -24.39 -0.76 28.76
C GLU A 28 -24.52 0.43 29.71
N ARG A 29 -23.93 0.35 30.91
CA ARG A 29 -23.93 1.48 31.86
C ARG A 29 -23.16 2.68 31.31
N GLU A 30 -21.99 2.45 30.72
CA GLU A 30 -21.19 3.52 30.10
C GLU A 30 -21.95 4.19 28.94
N LYS A 31 -22.62 3.41 28.09
CA LYS A 31 -23.50 3.93 27.04
C LYS A 31 -24.63 4.78 27.60
N LEU A 32 -25.29 4.34 28.69
CA LEU A 32 -26.37 5.07 29.32
C LEU A 32 -25.86 6.39 29.94
N GLU A 33 -24.74 6.37 30.65
CA GLU A 33 -24.12 7.58 31.21
C GLU A 33 -23.67 8.57 30.12
N ALA A 34 -23.13 8.06 29.01
CA ALA A 34 -22.79 8.87 27.84
C ALA A 34 -24.03 9.50 27.21
N PHE A 35 -25.11 8.73 27.00
CA PHE A 35 -26.39 9.26 26.53
C PHE A 35 -26.95 10.31 27.50
N GLU A 36 -26.85 10.07 28.81
CA GLU A 36 -27.37 10.98 29.82
C GLU A 36 -26.57 12.28 29.96
N SER A 37 -25.28 12.26 29.64
CA SER A 37 -24.44 13.47 29.61
C SER A 37 -24.43 14.18 28.25
N SER A 38 -24.88 13.49 27.18
CA SER A 38 -24.89 14.02 25.82
C SER A 38 -25.77 15.27 25.65
N LEU A 39 -25.32 16.15 24.76
CA LEU A 39 -25.96 17.39 24.38
C LEU A 39 -27.19 17.13 23.50
N LEU A 40 -27.08 16.19 22.57
CA LEU A 40 -28.06 15.98 21.52
C LEU A 40 -29.15 14.97 21.87
N LYS A 41 -28.89 14.06 22.82
CA LYS A 41 -29.84 13.00 23.22
C LYS A 41 -30.32 12.20 22.01
N ILE A 42 -29.37 11.69 21.22
CA ILE A 42 -29.56 10.93 20.00
C ILE A 42 -28.54 9.77 19.97
N GLU A 43 -28.93 8.63 19.43
CA GLU A 43 -28.04 7.49 19.24
C GLU A 43 -27.40 7.52 17.83
N ASP A 44 -26.29 6.80 17.64
CA ASP A 44 -25.58 6.71 16.34
C ASP A 44 -26.48 6.21 15.22
N ASP A 45 -27.13 5.08 15.47
CA ASP A 45 -27.99 4.43 14.51
C ASP A 45 -29.22 5.27 14.15
N ASP A 46 -29.53 6.32 14.91
CA ASP A 46 -30.66 7.20 14.63
C ASP A 46 -30.33 8.33 13.66
N ILE A 47 -29.06 8.64 13.37
CA ILE A 47 -28.70 9.75 12.48
C ILE A 47 -29.01 9.39 11.02
N GLN A 48 -29.82 10.23 10.37
CA GLN A 48 -30.18 10.11 8.96
C GLN A 48 -29.41 11.10 8.09
N SER A 49 -29.24 12.35 8.53
CA SER A 49 -28.43 13.34 7.81
C SER A 49 -27.79 14.36 8.74
N VAL A 50 -26.67 14.94 8.28
CA VAL A 50 -26.00 16.07 8.92
C VAL A 50 -25.72 17.12 7.86
N THR A 51 -26.06 18.37 8.18
CA THR A 51 -25.75 19.55 7.38
C THR A 51 -24.80 20.44 8.17
N LEU A 52 -23.65 20.75 7.59
CA LEU A 52 -22.69 21.72 8.10
C LEU A 52 -22.86 23.02 7.30
N ILE A 53 -23.12 24.13 7.99
CA ILE A 53 -23.23 25.46 7.42
C ILE A 53 -22.12 26.31 8.05
N GLN A 54 -21.06 26.54 7.29
CA GLN A 54 -19.85 27.22 7.73
C GLN A 54 -19.86 28.69 7.30
N GLU A 55 -18.83 29.44 7.72
CA GLU A 55 -18.59 30.81 7.27
C GLU A 55 -18.62 30.91 5.73
N GLU A 56 -19.03 32.08 5.23
CA GLU A 56 -19.24 32.37 3.80
C GLU A 56 -20.38 31.57 3.13
N GLY A 57 -21.18 30.83 3.90
CA GLY A 57 -22.33 30.07 3.40
C GLY A 57 -21.94 28.72 2.78
N ASN A 58 -20.74 28.22 3.07
CA ASN A 58 -20.30 26.90 2.65
C ASN A 58 -21.18 25.83 3.31
N LEU A 59 -21.99 25.16 2.49
CA LEU A 59 -22.94 24.15 2.92
C LEU A 59 -22.48 22.77 2.47
N ILE A 60 -22.33 21.85 3.43
CA ILE A 60 -22.03 20.44 3.18
C ILE A 60 -23.12 19.61 3.83
N LYS A 61 -23.86 18.84 3.03
CA LYS A 61 -24.86 17.90 3.55
C LYS A 61 -24.48 16.48 3.17
N TYR A 62 -24.41 15.60 4.15
CA TYR A 62 -24.28 14.17 3.96
C TYR A 62 -25.44 13.41 4.61
N GLN A 63 -25.85 12.30 4.01
CA GLN A 63 -27.00 11.51 4.45
C GLN A 63 -26.79 10.02 4.22
N ARG A 64 -27.48 9.18 5.01
CA ARG A 64 -27.52 7.74 4.78
C ARG A 64 -28.40 7.42 3.57
N LEU A 65 -27.87 6.64 2.63
CA LEU A 65 -28.59 6.09 1.48
C LEU A 65 -28.52 4.56 1.57
N GLY A 66 -29.54 3.94 2.17
CA GLY A 66 -29.46 2.54 2.56
C GLY A 66 -28.42 2.36 3.68
N ASP A 67 -27.41 1.53 3.44
CA ASP A 67 -26.37 1.20 4.42
C ASP A 67 -25.11 2.07 4.30
N SER A 68 -25.04 3.00 3.33
CA SER A 68 -23.85 3.81 3.05
C SER A 68 -24.12 5.31 3.21
N TRP A 69 -23.07 6.07 3.51
CA TRP A 69 -23.14 7.52 3.56
C TRP A 69 -22.81 8.14 2.19
N GLU A 70 -23.50 9.22 1.85
CA GLU A 70 -23.25 9.99 0.63
C GLU A 70 -23.32 11.48 0.94
N ILE A 71 -22.39 12.28 0.41
CA ILE A 71 -22.52 13.73 0.37
C ILE A 71 -23.47 14.05 -0.78
N ILE A 72 -24.51 14.84 -0.49
CA ILE A 72 -25.53 15.26 -1.47
C ILE A 72 -25.46 16.75 -1.81
N GLN A 73 -24.77 17.55 -0.98
CA GLN A 73 -24.52 18.97 -1.23
C GLN A 73 -23.09 19.35 -0.80
N PRO A 74 -22.40 20.24 -1.55
CA PRO A 74 -22.88 20.96 -2.73
C PRO A 74 -22.91 20.10 -4.01
N ILE A 75 -22.28 18.93 -3.95
CA ILE A 75 -22.17 17.96 -5.03
C ILE A 75 -22.57 16.59 -4.50
N ARG A 76 -22.95 15.69 -5.41
CA ARG A 76 -23.21 14.29 -5.06
C ARG A 76 -21.92 13.47 -5.16
N THR A 77 -21.41 12.94 -4.05
CA THR A 77 -20.16 12.15 -4.02
C THR A 77 -20.12 11.16 -2.86
N SER A 78 -19.39 10.06 -3.05
CA SER A 78 -19.01 9.12 -1.99
C SER A 78 -18.20 9.82 -0.89
N VAL A 79 -18.24 9.24 0.31
CA VAL A 79 -17.58 9.78 1.50
C VAL A 79 -16.28 9.07 1.84
N GLU A 80 -15.43 9.76 2.59
CA GLU A 80 -14.40 9.13 3.41
C GLU A 80 -15.10 8.63 4.68
N GLU A 81 -15.45 7.34 4.69
CA GLU A 81 -16.23 6.70 5.76
C GLU A 81 -15.63 6.95 7.15
N SER A 82 -14.29 6.90 7.26
CA SER A 82 -13.60 7.17 8.52
C SER A 82 -13.79 8.61 9.02
N ALA A 83 -13.83 9.59 8.10
CA ALA A 83 -14.05 10.98 8.40
C ALA A 83 -15.50 11.26 8.78
N ILE A 84 -16.48 10.66 8.08
CA ILE A 84 -17.90 10.80 8.41
C ILE A 84 -18.20 10.18 9.78
N ASN A 85 -17.70 8.97 10.04
CA ASN A 85 -17.86 8.31 11.33
C ASN A 85 -17.31 9.15 12.47
N GLY A 86 -16.11 9.71 12.31
CA GLY A 86 -15.54 10.64 13.29
C GLY A 86 -16.36 11.93 13.44
N ASN A 87 -16.94 12.43 12.34
CA ASN A 87 -17.70 13.67 12.32
C ASN A 87 -19.00 13.58 13.11
N TYR A 88 -19.90 12.68 12.74
CA TYR A 88 -21.19 12.57 13.42
C TYR A 88 -21.03 12.05 14.86
N SER A 89 -20.04 11.18 15.11
CA SER A 89 -19.77 10.65 16.45
C SER A 89 -19.36 11.74 17.42
N ALA A 90 -18.66 12.79 16.96
CA ALA A 90 -18.32 13.92 17.81
C ALA A 90 -19.55 14.71 18.24
N PHE A 91 -20.57 14.82 17.37
CA PHE A 91 -21.82 15.49 17.70
C PHE A 91 -22.64 14.69 18.72
N ILE A 92 -22.74 13.37 18.56
CA ILE A 92 -23.43 12.47 19.50
C ILE A 92 -22.78 12.52 20.88
N ASN A 93 -21.44 12.41 20.90
CA ASN A 93 -20.67 12.31 22.14
C ASN A 93 -20.36 13.67 22.77
N ALA A 94 -20.89 14.76 22.21
CA ALA A 94 -20.74 16.08 22.78
C ALA A 94 -21.49 16.16 24.11
N ASN A 95 -20.79 16.50 25.20
CA ASN A 95 -21.37 16.50 26.54
C ASN A 95 -21.66 17.91 27.06
N ILE A 96 -22.73 18.03 27.85
CA ILE A 96 -23.07 19.29 28.50
C ILE A 96 -22.19 19.46 29.75
N LYS A 97 -21.21 20.37 29.69
CA LYS A 97 -20.37 20.72 30.86
C LYS A 97 -21.03 21.78 31.75
N ARG A 98 -21.68 22.77 31.13
CA ARG A 98 -22.38 23.85 31.84
C ARG A 98 -23.55 24.37 31.00
N LYS A 99 -24.58 24.90 31.68
CA LYS A 99 -25.71 25.61 31.07
C LYS A 99 -25.76 27.05 31.58
N LEU A 100 -26.08 27.99 30.70
CA LEU A 100 -26.23 29.42 30.98
C LEU A 100 -27.49 29.92 30.27
N ASN A 101 -28.44 30.51 31.01
CA ASN A 101 -29.61 31.16 30.39
C ASN A 101 -29.33 32.65 30.21
N VAL A 102 -29.54 33.15 28.99
CA VAL A 102 -29.30 34.55 28.64
C VAL A 102 -30.53 35.15 27.94
N THR A 103 -30.52 36.46 27.69
CA THR A 103 -31.51 37.06 26.78
C THR A 103 -31.04 36.88 25.34
N LYS A 104 -31.97 36.90 24.37
CA LYS A 104 -31.66 36.68 22.96
C LYS A 104 -30.60 37.66 22.43
N GLU A 105 -30.63 38.91 22.87
CA GLU A 105 -29.68 39.96 22.46
C GLU A 105 -28.25 39.71 22.96
N LYS A 106 -28.07 38.84 23.97
CA LYS A 106 -26.75 38.49 24.52
C LYS A 106 -26.09 37.32 23.81
N LEU A 107 -26.80 36.58 22.94
CA LEU A 107 -26.21 35.45 22.17
C LEU A 107 -25.02 35.90 21.32
N LYS A 108 -25.09 37.12 20.76
CA LYS A 108 -23.98 37.75 20.01
C LYS A 108 -22.68 37.89 20.79
N ASN A 109 -22.74 37.96 22.12
CA ASN A 109 -21.54 38.10 22.96
C ASN A 109 -20.76 36.78 23.08
N PHE A 110 -21.29 35.70 22.52
CA PHE A 110 -20.73 34.35 22.56
C PHE A 110 -20.50 33.77 21.15
N GLY A 111 -20.52 34.61 20.11
CA GLY A 111 -20.37 34.16 18.71
C GLY A 111 -21.52 33.30 18.19
N LEU A 112 -22.71 33.38 18.81
CA LEU A 112 -23.88 32.59 18.41
C LEU A 112 -24.86 33.36 17.53
N GLN A 113 -24.65 34.68 17.35
CA GLN A 113 -25.45 35.56 16.47
C GLN A 113 -24.61 36.77 16.00
N PRO A 114 -24.06 36.78 14.77
CA PRO A 114 -24.06 35.64 13.84
C PRO A 114 -23.27 34.47 14.43
N GLU A 115 -23.73 33.27 14.11
CA GLU A 115 -23.08 32.01 14.39
C GLU A 115 -21.82 31.81 13.52
N ASN A 116 -20.79 31.19 14.09
CA ASN A 116 -19.57 30.85 13.33
C ASN A 116 -19.82 29.61 12.45
N VAL A 117 -20.50 28.61 13.03
CA VAL A 117 -20.93 27.40 12.32
C VAL A 117 -22.31 26.96 12.81
N GLU A 118 -23.16 26.50 11.90
CA GLU A 118 -24.44 25.87 12.20
C GLU A 118 -24.40 24.40 11.77
N VAL A 119 -24.91 23.52 12.63
CA VAL A 119 -24.98 22.07 12.40
C VAL A 119 -26.42 21.63 12.55
N ILE A 120 -27.00 21.12 11.46
CA ILE A 120 -28.36 20.57 11.45
C ILE A 120 -28.27 19.05 11.36
N ILE A 121 -28.79 18.35 12.37
CA ILE A 121 -28.86 16.90 12.41
C ILE A 121 -30.32 16.47 12.32
N GLU A 122 -30.59 15.58 11.37
CA GLU A 122 -31.90 14.96 11.18
C GLU A 122 -31.80 13.48 11.53
N SER A 123 -32.66 13.02 12.43
CA SER A 123 -32.78 11.61 12.78
C SER A 123 -33.78 10.87 11.91
N LYS A 124 -33.73 9.54 11.94
CA LYS A 124 -34.61 8.64 11.19
C LYS A 124 -36.11 8.83 11.50
N ASP A 125 -36.44 9.28 12.71
CA ASP A 125 -37.81 9.58 13.14
C ASP A 125 -38.27 11.00 12.75
N GLY A 126 -37.41 11.79 12.08
CA GLY A 126 -37.71 13.14 11.59
C GLY A 126 -37.49 14.24 12.63
N LYS A 127 -36.90 13.95 13.79
CA LYS A 127 -36.48 15.00 14.73
C LYS A 127 -35.29 15.78 14.14
N ILE A 128 -35.41 17.11 14.17
CA ILE A 128 -34.39 18.03 13.68
C ILE A 128 -33.74 18.72 14.88
N LEU A 129 -32.42 18.65 14.94
CA LEU A 129 -31.58 19.32 15.92
C LEU A 129 -30.72 20.36 15.20
N ASP A 130 -31.03 21.63 15.41
CA ASP A 130 -30.33 22.77 14.82
C ASP A 130 -29.44 23.42 15.88
N LEU A 131 -28.13 23.17 15.78
CA LEU A 131 -27.10 23.55 16.75
C LEU A 131 -26.22 24.67 16.19
N LEU A 132 -26.21 25.79 16.88
CA LEU A 132 -25.31 26.92 16.66
C LEU A 132 -24.03 26.71 17.47
N ILE A 133 -22.89 26.89 16.82
CA ILE A 133 -21.56 26.83 17.42
C ILE A 133 -20.94 28.23 17.34
N GLY A 134 -20.55 28.75 18.49
CA GLY A 134 -19.99 30.09 18.63
C GLY A 134 -18.53 30.10 19.07
N ASP A 135 -18.19 31.09 19.88
CA ASP A 135 -16.82 31.35 20.29
C ASP A 135 -16.29 30.30 21.27
N GLN A 136 -14.96 30.21 21.33
CA GLN A 136 -14.29 29.49 22.42
C GLN A 136 -14.49 30.22 23.76
N SER A 137 -14.90 29.45 24.76
CA SER A 137 -14.96 29.85 26.14
C SER A 137 -13.55 30.15 26.68
N PRO A 138 -13.38 31.24 27.46
CA PRO A 138 -12.10 31.60 28.07
C PRO A 138 -11.53 30.52 29.01
N THR A 139 -12.36 29.57 29.46
CA THR A 139 -11.93 28.49 30.35
C THR A 139 -11.72 27.20 29.56
N ARG A 140 -10.46 26.73 29.50
CA ARG A 140 -10.07 25.38 29.03
C ARG A 140 -10.42 25.03 27.57
N GLY A 141 -10.68 26.02 26.72
CA GLY A 141 -10.89 25.81 25.28
C GLY A 141 -12.26 25.29 24.88
N ASP A 142 -13.19 25.08 25.83
CA ASP A 142 -14.56 24.64 25.56
C ASP A 142 -15.32 25.60 24.63
N LEU A 143 -16.39 25.17 23.96
CA LEU A 143 -17.17 25.99 23.04
C LEU A 143 -18.51 26.41 23.64
N PHE A 144 -18.96 27.62 23.30
CA PHE A 144 -20.36 28.00 23.47
C PHE A 144 -21.19 27.42 22.33
N VAL A 145 -22.26 26.71 22.68
CA VAL A 145 -23.21 26.15 21.72
C VAL A 145 -24.64 26.43 22.17
N ALA A 146 -25.57 26.60 21.23
CA ALA A 146 -26.98 26.80 21.53
C ALA A 146 -27.85 26.16 20.45
N PHE A 147 -29.05 25.72 20.80
CA PHE A 147 -30.03 25.38 19.76
C PHE A 147 -30.63 26.67 19.18
N ARG A 148 -30.90 26.71 17.86
CA ARG A 148 -31.32 27.92 17.12
C ARG A 148 -32.41 28.75 17.79
N ASP A 149 -33.44 28.07 18.31
CA ASP A 149 -34.60 28.71 18.94
C ASP A 149 -34.53 28.74 20.48
N SER A 150 -33.34 28.53 21.05
CA SER A 150 -33.13 28.48 22.49
C SER A 150 -32.35 29.70 23.01
N ASN A 151 -32.73 30.17 24.20
CA ASN A 151 -31.99 31.17 24.98
C ASN A 151 -31.00 30.54 25.97
N THR A 152 -30.84 29.21 25.92
CA THR A 152 -29.90 28.46 26.74
C THR A 152 -28.62 28.21 25.96
N ILE A 153 -27.52 28.74 26.47
CA ILE A 153 -26.17 28.46 26.02
C ILE A 153 -25.65 27.26 26.81
N PHE A 154 -25.10 26.29 26.11
CA PHE A 154 -24.38 25.16 26.66
C PHE A 154 -22.88 25.39 26.45
N ILE A 155 -22.08 24.84 27.35
CA ILE A 155 -20.63 24.74 27.19
C ILE A 155 -20.31 23.28 26.92
N SER A 156 -19.67 23.03 25.79
CA SER A 156 -19.36 21.68 25.28
C SER A 156 -17.89 21.58 24.84
N SER A 157 -17.44 20.39 24.47
CA SER A 157 -16.07 20.14 24.00
C SER A 157 -15.72 20.89 22.72
N ASP A 158 -14.46 21.27 22.60
CA ASP A 158 -13.86 21.93 21.43
C ASP A 158 -13.85 21.09 20.15
N ASN A 159 -13.83 19.76 20.26
CA ASN A 159 -13.90 18.83 19.13
C ASN A 159 -15.09 19.11 18.19
N LEU A 160 -16.18 19.70 18.71
CA LEU A 160 -17.32 20.14 17.91
C LEU A 160 -16.92 21.10 16.80
N LYS A 161 -16.07 22.09 17.10
CA LYS A 161 -15.60 23.08 16.11
C LYS A 161 -14.78 22.41 15.03
N THR A 162 -13.83 21.56 15.40
CA THR A 162 -13.00 20.83 14.43
C THR A 162 -13.83 19.96 13.49
N GLN A 163 -14.87 19.29 14.00
CA GLN A 163 -15.75 18.48 13.15
C GLN A 163 -16.69 19.35 12.31
N SER A 164 -17.24 20.42 12.87
CA SER A 164 -18.17 21.29 12.14
C SER A 164 -17.48 22.10 11.03
N GLU A 165 -16.18 22.35 11.15
CA GLU A 165 -15.34 23.06 10.17
C GLU A 165 -14.70 22.14 9.12
N LYS A 166 -14.98 20.83 9.13
CA LYS A 166 -14.45 19.92 8.11
C LYS A 166 -14.85 20.36 6.71
N THR A 167 -13.88 20.36 5.81
CA THR A 167 -14.10 20.73 4.40
C THR A 167 -14.74 19.60 3.61
N LEU A 168 -15.33 19.93 2.45
CA LEU A 168 -15.83 18.94 1.49
C LEU A 168 -14.74 17.92 1.11
N PHE A 169 -13.51 18.37 0.94
CA PHE A 169 -12.37 17.52 0.60
C PHE A 169 -12.02 16.52 1.71
N GLU A 170 -12.14 16.92 2.97
CA GLU A 170 -11.89 16.03 4.10
C GLU A 170 -12.96 14.95 4.25
N LEU A 171 -14.21 15.28 3.94
CA LEU A 171 -15.37 14.40 4.11
C LEU A 171 -15.63 13.49 2.90
N ARG A 172 -15.19 13.87 1.70
CA ARG A 172 -15.38 13.05 0.49
C ARG A 172 -14.33 11.94 0.37
N ASP A 173 -14.70 10.90 -0.37
CA ASP A 173 -13.79 9.85 -0.80
C ASP A 173 -12.68 10.46 -1.68
N LYS A 174 -11.42 10.20 -1.29
CA LYS A 174 -10.23 10.73 -1.96
C LYS A 174 -9.49 9.68 -2.77
N LYS A 175 -9.93 8.41 -2.81
CA LYS A 175 -9.21 7.36 -3.52
C LYS A 175 -9.13 7.66 -5.01
N ILE A 176 -7.97 7.36 -5.60
CA ILE A 176 -7.76 7.50 -7.05
C ILE A 176 -8.11 6.22 -7.83
N ALA A 177 -8.33 5.11 -7.13
CA ALA A 177 -8.62 3.81 -7.70
C ALA A 177 -9.56 3.00 -6.79
N HIS A 178 -10.66 2.50 -7.35
CA HIS A 178 -11.66 1.70 -6.64
C HIS A 178 -11.74 0.31 -7.26
N PHE A 179 -11.02 -0.63 -6.67
CA PHE A 179 -11.02 -2.04 -7.04
C PHE A 179 -10.66 -2.90 -5.83
N ASN A 180 -10.96 -4.20 -5.92
CA ASN A 180 -10.43 -5.20 -5.01
C ASN A 180 -9.22 -5.87 -5.64
N LYS A 181 -8.10 -5.88 -4.92
CA LYS A 181 -6.82 -6.42 -5.41
C LYS A 181 -6.88 -7.91 -5.75
N ASP A 182 -7.72 -8.66 -5.03
CA ASP A 182 -7.82 -10.11 -5.18
C ASP A 182 -8.54 -10.49 -6.49
N ASP A 183 -9.33 -9.56 -7.03
CA ASP A 183 -10.04 -9.72 -8.29
C ASP A 183 -9.15 -9.38 -9.51
N VAL A 184 -7.95 -8.83 -9.33
CA VAL A 184 -7.11 -8.40 -10.46
C VAL A 184 -6.50 -9.61 -11.16
N ARG A 185 -6.79 -9.75 -12.46
CA ARG A 185 -6.28 -10.85 -13.31
C ARG A 185 -5.22 -10.40 -14.31
N ARG A 186 -5.25 -9.14 -14.74
CA ARG A 186 -4.27 -8.55 -15.66
C ARG A 186 -4.02 -7.10 -15.32
N ILE A 187 -2.76 -6.68 -15.46
CA ILE A 187 -2.32 -5.29 -15.29
C ILE A 187 -1.62 -4.87 -16.58
N GLU A 188 -2.04 -3.78 -17.19
CA GLU A 188 -1.31 -3.13 -18.27
C GLU A 188 -0.87 -1.74 -17.78
N LEU A 189 0.44 -1.52 -17.65
CA LEU A 189 1.00 -0.22 -17.32
C LEU A 189 1.60 0.40 -18.58
N ILE A 190 1.06 1.53 -19.01
CA ILE A 190 1.49 2.25 -20.22
C ILE A 190 1.99 3.62 -19.80
N THR A 191 3.23 3.94 -20.10
CA THR A 191 3.85 5.24 -19.82
C THR A 191 4.48 5.79 -21.09
N LYS A 192 5.08 6.99 -21.02
CA LYS A 192 5.79 7.57 -22.17
C LYS A 192 7.00 6.75 -22.62
N THR A 193 7.62 5.99 -21.72
CA THR A 193 8.90 5.33 -21.98
C THR A 193 8.78 3.83 -22.13
N HIS A 194 7.75 3.19 -21.59
CA HIS A 194 7.60 1.75 -21.64
C HIS A 194 6.14 1.30 -21.51
N THR A 195 5.90 0.02 -21.85
CA THR A 195 4.64 -0.67 -21.60
C THR A 195 4.93 -1.99 -20.94
N ILE A 196 4.21 -2.27 -19.85
CA ILE A 196 4.32 -3.52 -19.09
C ILE A 196 2.98 -4.23 -19.09
N LEU A 197 2.98 -5.51 -19.44
CA LEU A 197 1.81 -6.38 -19.37
C LEU A 197 2.08 -7.50 -18.36
N PHE A 198 1.25 -7.56 -17.32
CA PHE A 198 1.24 -8.65 -16.35
C PHE A 198 -0.04 -9.47 -16.49
N ASP A 199 0.10 -10.79 -16.46
CA ASP A 199 -1.01 -11.74 -16.36
C ASP A 199 -0.86 -12.57 -15.10
N LYS A 200 -1.96 -12.73 -14.36
CA LYS A 200 -2.08 -13.65 -13.25
C LYS A 200 -2.56 -15.00 -13.79
N ASP A 201 -1.76 -16.04 -13.58
CA ASP A 201 -2.16 -17.42 -13.83
C ASP A 201 -2.25 -18.13 -12.47
N ASP A 202 -3.46 -18.60 -12.14
CA ASP A 202 -3.84 -19.00 -10.79
C ASP A 202 -3.52 -17.90 -9.76
N GLU A 203 -2.52 -18.12 -8.88
CA GLU A 203 -2.06 -17.16 -7.88
C GLU A 203 -0.69 -16.53 -8.19
N THR A 204 -0.12 -16.80 -9.37
CA THR A 204 1.22 -16.33 -9.75
C THR A 204 1.17 -15.30 -10.87
N TRP A 205 1.89 -14.19 -10.70
CA TRP A 205 2.02 -13.15 -11.72
C TRP A 205 3.18 -13.42 -12.68
N PHE A 206 2.92 -13.18 -13.96
CA PHE A 206 3.89 -13.26 -15.05
C PHE A 206 3.94 -11.94 -15.80
N MET A 207 5.14 -11.41 -16.04
CA MET A 207 5.33 -10.27 -16.94
C MET A 207 5.42 -10.81 -18.36
N ARG A 208 4.35 -10.61 -19.14
CA ARG A 208 4.24 -11.07 -20.53
C ARG A 208 4.93 -10.13 -21.50
N SER A 209 4.96 -8.84 -21.18
CA SER A 209 5.67 -7.82 -21.95
C SER A 209 6.34 -6.83 -21.01
N PRO A 210 7.66 -6.64 -21.10
CA PRO A 210 8.61 -7.60 -21.68
C PRO A 210 8.52 -8.97 -20.98
N ASN A 211 8.91 -10.05 -21.66
CA ASN A 211 8.87 -11.40 -21.07
C ASN A 211 10.03 -11.58 -20.08
N LEU A 212 9.78 -11.29 -18.80
CA LEU A 212 10.79 -11.28 -17.75
C LEU A 212 10.30 -12.01 -16.49
N PRO A 213 11.21 -12.59 -15.68
CA PRO A 213 10.85 -13.14 -14.38
C PRO A 213 10.41 -12.02 -13.43
N VAL A 214 9.49 -12.32 -12.52
CA VAL A 214 8.76 -11.33 -11.72
C VAL A 214 8.98 -11.51 -10.23
N GLU A 215 9.25 -10.41 -9.54
CA GLU A 215 9.24 -10.35 -8.08
C GLU A 215 7.80 -10.15 -7.58
N GLN A 216 7.14 -11.25 -7.16
CA GLN A 216 5.71 -11.28 -6.81
C GLN A 216 5.32 -10.23 -5.76
N THR A 217 6.18 -10.03 -4.77
CA THR A 217 6.00 -9.05 -3.67
C THR A 217 5.87 -7.62 -4.20
N ARG A 218 6.55 -7.27 -5.31
CA ARG A 218 6.48 -5.93 -5.89
C ARG A 218 5.19 -5.66 -6.62
N ILE A 219 4.61 -6.65 -7.30
CA ILE A 219 3.29 -6.49 -7.92
C ILE A 219 2.22 -6.30 -6.84
N ASN A 220 2.24 -7.14 -5.80
CA ASN A 220 1.32 -7.01 -4.68
C ASN A 220 1.48 -5.67 -3.95
N GLY A 221 2.73 -5.21 -3.79
CA GLY A 221 3.05 -3.87 -3.26
C GLY A 221 2.46 -2.76 -4.14
N PHE A 222 2.64 -2.84 -5.46
CA PHE A 222 2.09 -1.87 -6.41
C PHE A 222 0.56 -1.80 -6.38
N LEU A 223 -0.14 -2.94 -6.40
CA LEU A 223 -1.60 -3.00 -6.29
C LEU A 223 -2.08 -2.41 -4.95
N SER A 224 -1.39 -2.73 -3.85
CA SER A 224 -1.72 -2.19 -2.52
C SER A 224 -1.54 -0.68 -2.47
N SER A 225 -0.43 -0.16 -3.01
CA SER A 225 -0.20 1.28 -3.12
C SER A 225 -1.29 1.96 -3.93
N LEU A 226 -1.71 1.37 -5.06
CA LEU A 226 -2.76 1.92 -5.91
C LEU A 226 -4.10 2.09 -5.17
N THR A 227 -4.46 1.15 -4.29
CA THR A 227 -5.67 1.26 -3.44
C THR A 227 -5.55 2.29 -2.30
N ASN A 228 -4.32 2.67 -1.92
CA ASN A 228 -4.04 3.58 -0.81
C ASN A 228 -3.74 5.01 -1.26
N TYR A 229 -3.43 5.22 -2.53
CA TYR A 229 -3.22 6.57 -3.05
C TYR A 229 -4.48 7.41 -2.96
N SER A 230 -4.28 8.64 -2.49
CA SER A 230 -5.33 9.63 -2.32
C SER A 230 -5.03 10.83 -3.22
N ALA A 231 -6.09 11.39 -3.81
CA ALA A 231 -6.07 12.67 -4.49
C ALA A 231 -5.53 13.76 -3.56
N LYS A 232 -4.74 14.68 -4.12
CA LYS A 232 -4.31 15.91 -3.45
C LYS A 232 -5.40 16.97 -3.50
N SER A 233 -6.16 17.04 -4.59
CA SER A 233 -7.32 17.92 -4.76
C SER A 233 -8.27 17.38 -5.84
N PHE A 234 -9.46 17.97 -5.95
CA PHE A 234 -10.40 17.76 -7.05
C PHE A 234 -10.59 19.09 -7.78
N ILE A 235 -10.33 19.11 -9.08
CA ILE A 235 -10.28 20.34 -9.90
C ILE A 235 -11.46 20.46 -10.87
N ALA A 236 -12.16 19.37 -11.11
CA ALA A 236 -13.44 19.35 -11.83
C ALA A 236 -14.29 18.17 -11.35
N GLU A 237 -15.60 18.36 -11.20
CA GLU A 237 -16.51 17.25 -10.82
C GLU A 237 -16.98 16.43 -12.02
N ASN A 238 -16.92 17.03 -13.22
CA ASN A 238 -17.18 16.39 -14.50
C ASN A 238 -16.26 16.99 -15.56
N PHE A 239 -15.97 16.23 -16.61
CA PHE A 239 -15.27 16.73 -17.78
C PHE A 239 -15.74 16.04 -19.06
N GLU A 240 -15.67 16.77 -20.18
CA GLU A 240 -15.95 16.23 -21.52
C GLU A 240 -14.68 16.22 -22.38
N ASP A 241 -13.88 17.29 -22.30
CA ASP A 241 -12.65 17.44 -23.07
C ASP A 241 -11.44 16.79 -22.37
N LYS A 242 -11.09 15.58 -22.81
CA LYS A 242 -9.89 14.84 -22.38
C LYS A 242 -8.59 15.58 -22.70
N ALA A 243 -8.55 16.39 -23.75
CA ALA A 243 -7.33 17.08 -24.17
C ALA A 243 -6.91 18.15 -23.15
N LYS A 244 -7.88 18.85 -22.54
CA LYS A 244 -7.65 19.89 -21.53
C LYS A 244 -6.76 19.42 -20.36
N PHE A 245 -6.87 18.15 -19.99
CA PHE A 245 -6.14 17.56 -18.87
C PHE A 245 -4.98 16.66 -19.32
N GLY A 246 -4.69 16.60 -20.62
CA GLY A 246 -3.64 15.72 -21.16
C GLY A 246 -4.00 14.23 -21.21
N PHE A 247 -5.28 13.85 -21.04
CA PHE A 247 -5.68 12.44 -21.01
C PHE A 247 -5.62 11.72 -22.37
N ASN A 248 -5.53 12.46 -23.48
CA ASN A 248 -5.32 11.88 -24.81
C ASN A 248 -3.90 11.33 -24.98
N ASN A 249 -2.91 11.95 -24.34
CA ASN A 249 -1.51 11.54 -24.34
C ASN A 249 -1.01 11.48 -22.89
N PRO A 250 -1.48 10.48 -22.12
CA PRO A 250 -1.25 10.45 -20.67
C PRO A 250 0.23 10.25 -20.32
N GLU A 251 0.63 10.77 -19.16
CA GLU A 251 1.95 10.49 -18.56
C GLU A 251 2.04 9.03 -18.09
N ALA A 252 0.93 8.51 -17.57
CA ALA A 252 0.78 7.11 -17.19
C ALA A 252 -0.68 6.66 -17.36
N ARG A 253 -0.88 5.40 -17.75
CA ARG A 253 -2.17 4.73 -17.78
C ARG A 253 -2.01 3.34 -17.18
N VAL A 254 -2.74 3.07 -16.11
CA VAL A 254 -2.87 1.74 -15.51
C VAL A 254 -4.20 1.16 -15.93
N LYS A 255 -4.19 -0.01 -16.56
CA LYS A 255 -5.39 -0.80 -16.81
C LYS A 255 -5.39 -2.04 -15.95
N LEU A 256 -6.52 -2.32 -15.31
CA LEU A 256 -6.77 -3.49 -14.51
C LEU A 256 -7.95 -4.24 -15.12
N ASN A 257 -7.76 -5.51 -15.46
CA ASN A 257 -8.88 -6.40 -15.78
C ASN A 257 -9.24 -7.19 -14.52
N LEU A 258 -10.51 -7.08 -14.12
CA LEU A 258 -11.02 -7.56 -12.85
C LEU A 258 -11.99 -8.73 -13.04
N GLY A 259 -11.85 -9.76 -12.21
CA GLY A 259 -12.69 -10.95 -12.18
C GLY A 259 -12.61 -11.80 -13.44
N GLU A 260 -13.45 -12.84 -13.48
CA GLU A 260 -13.54 -13.77 -14.62
C GLU A 260 -14.08 -13.10 -15.90
N GLU A 261 -14.94 -12.08 -15.73
CA GLU A 261 -15.48 -11.30 -16.85
C GLU A 261 -14.46 -10.30 -17.42
N MET A 262 -13.27 -10.19 -16.82
CA MET A 262 -12.19 -9.30 -17.25
C MET A 262 -12.64 -7.84 -17.37
N ALA A 263 -13.51 -7.39 -16.47
CA ALA A 263 -14.06 -6.05 -16.44
C ALA A 263 -12.92 -5.01 -16.37
N LEU A 264 -12.89 -4.08 -17.31
CA LEU A 264 -11.79 -3.12 -17.45
C LEU A 264 -11.99 -1.92 -16.52
N LYS A 265 -10.98 -1.65 -15.70
CA LYS A 265 -10.80 -0.41 -14.94
C LYS A 265 -9.54 0.29 -15.41
N GLU A 266 -9.63 1.58 -15.71
CA GLU A 266 -8.46 2.41 -16.06
C GLU A 266 -8.25 3.54 -15.06
N ILE A 267 -7.01 3.76 -14.65
CA ILE A 267 -6.55 4.96 -13.96
C ILE A 267 -5.63 5.70 -14.94
N ILE A 268 -5.96 6.95 -15.24
CA ILE A 268 -5.26 7.73 -16.26
C ILE A 268 -4.69 8.98 -15.61
N ILE A 269 -3.38 9.18 -15.77
CA ILE A 269 -2.64 10.36 -15.32
C ILE A 269 -2.30 11.22 -16.53
N GLY A 270 -2.79 12.44 -16.53
CA GLY A 270 -2.64 13.42 -17.59
C GLY A 270 -1.43 14.34 -17.39
N SER A 271 -1.48 15.52 -18.00
CA SER A 271 -0.38 16.49 -17.97
C SER A 271 -0.13 17.04 -16.57
N ALA A 272 1.06 17.60 -16.36
CA ALA A 272 1.37 18.35 -15.16
C ALA A 272 0.55 19.66 -15.10
N LEU A 273 0.11 20.02 -13.89
CA LEU A 273 -0.64 21.25 -13.60
C LEU A 273 0.31 22.45 -13.43
N ASN A 274 1.45 22.25 -12.76
CA ASN A 274 2.42 23.29 -12.40
C ASN A 274 3.85 22.87 -12.81
N GLU A 275 4.12 22.76 -14.10
CA GLU A 275 5.46 22.39 -14.59
C GLU A 275 6.54 23.39 -14.11
N GLY A 276 7.64 22.87 -13.56
CA GLY A 276 8.78 23.66 -13.09
C GLY A 276 8.62 24.29 -11.70
N GLY A 277 7.52 24.02 -10.98
CA GLY A 277 7.37 24.37 -9.57
C GLY A 277 8.01 23.34 -8.62
N GLU A 278 8.16 23.70 -7.33
CA GLU A 278 8.69 22.78 -6.30
C GLU A 278 7.75 21.60 -6.02
N ASP A 279 6.43 21.79 -6.16
CA ASP A 279 5.39 20.77 -5.94
C ASP A 279 4.63 20.47 -7.24
N VAL A 280 5.26 19.77 -8.18
CA VAL A 280 4.60 19.37 -9.43
C VAL A 280 3.45 18.41 -9.13
N GLU A 281 2.28 18.73 -9.67
CA GLU A 281 1.06 17.92 -9.59
C GLU A 281 0.64 17.47 -10.99
N PHE A 282 -0.04 16.34 -11.06
CA PHE A 282 -0.57 15.79 -12.30
C PHE A 282 -2.08 15.62 -12.20
N TYR A 283 -2.78 15.91 -13.28
CA TYR A 283 -4.21 15.57 -13.37
C TYR A 283 -4.41 14.06 -13.43
N GLY A 284 -5.54 13.57 -12.93
CA GLY A 284 -5.92 12.19 -13.12
C GLY A 284 -7.43 11.97 -13.04
N TYR A 285 -7.87 10.85 -13.61
CA TYR A 285 -9.22 10.36 -13.44
C TYR A 285 -9.25 8.83 -13.44
N GLU A 286 -10.32 8.28 -12.87
CA GLU A 286 -10.63 6.86 -12.90
C GLU A 286 -11.80 6.60 -13.86
N SER A 287 -11.67 5.60 -14.72
CA SER A 287 -12.74 5.20 -15.65
C SER A 287 -14.04 4.87 -14.91
N GLY A 288 -15.16 5.38 -15.43
CA GLY A 288 -16.47 5.18 -14.82
C GLY A 288 -16.79 6.16 -13.68
N ARG A 289 -15.85 7.04 -13.31
CA ARG A 289 -16.07 8.16 -12.39
C ARG A 289 -15.89 9.48 -13.13
N SER A 290 -16.68 10.49 -12.74
CA SER A 290 -16.66 11.81 -13.37
C SER A 290 -15.56 12.77 -12.89
N PRO A 291 -15.16 12.79 -11.60
CA PRO A 291 -14.26 13.83 -11.11
C PRO A 291 -12.84 13.72 -11.68
N VAL A 292 -12.23 14.88 -11.94
CA VAL A 292 -10.80 15.03 -12.19
C VAL A 292 -10.12 15.42 -10.89
N PHE A 293 -9.16 14.61 -10.48
CA PHE A 293 -8.32 14.84 -9.31
C PHE A 293 -6.92 15.30 -9.70
N THR A 294 -6.16 15.75 -8.71
CA THR A 294 -4.70 15.90 -8.84
C THR A 294 -3.96 14.92 -7.94
N ILE A 295 -2.77 14.51 -8.36
CA ILE A 295 -1.83 13.70 -7.57
C ILE A 295 -0.47 14.37 -7.49
N ARG A 296 0.31 13.99 -6.48
CA ARG A 296 1.71 14.43 -6.33
C ARG A 296 2.60 13.75 -7.37
N GLN A 297 3.72 14.39 -7.71
CA GLN A 297 4.76 13.79 -8.54
C GLN A 297 5.22 12.41 -8.05
N SER A 298 5.41 12.21 -6.74
CA SER A 298 5.80 10.92 -6.20
C SER A 298 4.82 9.79 -6.54
N THR A 299 3.52 10.08 -6.52
CA THR A 299 2.48 9.13 -6.95
C THR A 299 2.59 8.85 -8.45
N LYS A 300 2.82 9.88 -9.28
CA LYS A 300 3.04 9.69 -10.72
C LYS A 300 4.28 8.82 -10.98
N ASP A 301 5.36 9.02 -10.23
CA ASP A 301 6.62 8.27 -10.40
C ASP A 301 6.47 6.81 -9.98
N ASP A 302 5.66 6.53 -8.96
CA ASP A 302 5.28 5.16 -8.59
C ASP A 302 4.43 4.47 -9.66
N LEU A 303 3.64 5.22 -10.43
CA LEU A 303 2.90 4.72 -11.58
C LEU A 303 3.76 4.62 -12.85
N ASP A 304 5.02 5.08 -12.83
CA ASP A 304 5.97 5.03 -13.97
C ASP A 304 7.17 4.12 -13.67
N ARG A 305 6.98 3.13 -12.80
CA ARG A 305 8.03 2.17 -12.43
C ARG A 305 8.39 1.30 -13.64
N SER A 306 9.68 1.25 -13.95
CA SER A 306 10.22 0.49 -15.09
C SER A 306 10.05 -1.03 -14.94
N PRO A 307 10.15 -1.81 -16.03
CA PRO A 307 10.14 -3.27 -15.95
C PRO A 307 11.18 -3.85 -14.98
N PHE A 308 12.35 -3.21 -14.86
CA PHE A 308 13.41 -3.66 -13.94
C PHE A 308 13.00 -3.51 -12.45
N TYR A 309 12.10 -2.58 -12.12
CA TYR A 309 11.55 -2.50 -10.77
C TYR A 309 10.83 -3.80 -10.44
N PHE A 310 9.94 -4.31 -11.30
CA PHE A 310 9.11 -5.50 -11.05
C PHE A 310 9.83 -6.84 -11.31
N GLN A 311 11.00 -6.80 -11.92
CA GLN A 311 11.73 -7.98 -12.30
C GLN A 311 12.25 -8.73 -11.06
N ASP A 312 12.18 -10.07 -11.07
CA ASP A 312 13.01 -10.87 -10.17
C ASP A 312 14.48 -10.71 -10.57
N LYS A 313 15.29 -10.24 -9.62
CA LYS A 313 16.66 -9.83 -9.87
C LYS A 313 17.66 -10.95 -9.67
N GLN A 314 17.25 -12.13 -9.18
CA GLN A 314 18.15 -13.28 -9.08
C GLN A 314 18.68 -13.66 -10.46
N LEU A 315 20.00 -13.80 -10.60
CA LEU A 315 20.59 -14.14 -11.89
C LEU A 315 20.44 -15.62 -12.24
N ALA A 316 20.24 -16.49 -11.25
CA ALA A 316 19.89 -17.89 -11.43
C ALA A 316 18.88 -18.35 -10.38
N ARG A 317 17.85 -19.05 -10.82
CA ARG A 317 16.84 -19.68 -9.95
C ARG A 317 16.79 -21.17 -10.24
N PHE A 318 16.88 -21.98 -9.20
CA PHE A 318 16.91 -23.44 -9.29
C PHE A 318 16.35 -24.06 -8.01
N GLU A 319 15.85 -25.29 -8.12
CA GLU A 319 15.40 -26.08 -6.97
C GLU A 319 16.55 -26.96 -6.48
N LYS A 320 17.08 -26.67 -5.28
CA LYS A 320 18.28 -27.34 -4.73
C LYS A 320 18.21 -28.87 -4.79
N GLU A 321 17.04 -29.44 -4.53
CA GLU A 321 16.80 -30.89 -4.52
C GLU A 321 16.91 -31.54 -5.90
N THR A 322 16.75 -30.76 -6.96
CA THR A 322 16.82 -31.23 -8.35
C THR A 322 18.20 -31.03 -8.98
N VAL A 323 19.10 -30.29 -8.32
CA VAL A 323 20.44 -29.98 -8.86
C VAL A 323 21.28 -31.25 -8.88
N ASN A 324 21.80 -31.62 -10.05
CA ASN A 324 22.69 -32.77 -10.22
C ASN A 324 24.09 -32.42 -10.72
N LYS A 325 24.33 -31.15 -11.09
CA LYS A 325 25.65 -30.68 -11.51
C LYS A 325 25.76 -29.17 -11.42
N ILE A 326 26.85 -28.68 -10.86
CA ILE A 326 27.24 -27.27 -10.93
C ILE A 326 28.61 -27.19 -11.60
N ARG A 327 28.73 -26.43 -12.68
CA ARG A 327 30.00 -26.15 -13.35
C ARG A 327 30.36 -24.70 -13.09
N ILE A 328 31.58 -24.48 -12.61
CA ILE A 328 32.16 -23.15 -12.42
C ILE A 328 33.41 -23.06 -13.31
N SER A 329 33.45 -22.04 -14.17
CA SER A 329 34.55 -21.74 -15.09
C SER A 329 34.95 -20.26 -15.05
N GLY A 330 36.06 -19.89 -15.70
CA GLY A 330 36.61 -18.53 -15.69
C GLY A 330 37.93 -18.51 -14.90
N ALA A 331 37.98 -17.72 -13.82
CA ALA A 331 39.11 -17.69 -12.90
C ALA A 331 39.41 -19.05 -12.22
N TYR A 332 38.39 -19.91 -12.09
CA TYR A 332 38.49 -21.26 -11.54
C TYR A 332 37.92 -22.27 -12.54
N GLN A 333 38.30 -23.54 -12.41
CA GLN A 333 37.74 -24.63 -13.21
C GLN A 333 37.36 -25.80 -12.32
N ILE A 334 36.13 -25.78 -11.79
CA ILE A 334 35.62 -26.82 -10.89
C ILE A 334 34.23 -27.31 -11.30
N THR A 335 33.94 -28.57 -11.00
CA THR A 335 32.61 -29.16 -11.19
C THR A 335 32.15 -29.83 -9.91
N LEU A 336 30.95 -29.49 -9.43
CA LEU A 336 30.31 -30.15 -8.31
C LEU A 336 29.29 -31.17 -8.83
N ILE A 337 29.37 -32.40 -8.34
CA ILE A 337 28.46 -33.50 -8.70
C ILE A 337 28.03 -34.22 -7.41
N PRO A 338 26.73 -34.47 -7.19
CA PRO A 338 26.29 -35.37 -6.13
C PRO A 338 26.57 -36.81 -6.54
N GLU A 339 27.29 -37.55 -5.70
CA GLU A 339 27.46 -39.00 -5.80
C GLU A 339 26.50 -39.68 -4.82
N ASP A 340 25.37 -40.18 -5.34
CA ASP A 340 24.34 -40.97 -4.63
C ASP A 340 24.31 -40.77 -3.10
N THR A 341 24.54 -41.86 -2.34
CA THR A 341 24.53 -41.86 -0.86
C THR A 341 25.81 -41.29 -0.25
N LEU A 342 26.78 -40.87 -1.07
CA LEU A 342 28.09 -40.42 -0.65
C LEU A 342 28.16 -38.90 -0.50
N GLY A 343 27.19 -38.15 -1.01
CA GLY A 343 27.13 -36.69 -0.90
C GLY A 343 27.80 -36.00 -2.08
N TRP A 344 28.13 -34.72 -1.93
CA TRP A 344 28.68 -33.92 -3.03
C TRP A 344 30.19 -34.03 -3.16
N TYR A 345 30.67 -34.07 -4.39
CA TYR A 345 32.08 -34.07 -4.73
C TYR A 345 32.41 -32.85 -5.59
N VAL A 346 33.58 -32.26 -5.33
CA VAL A 346 34.22 -31.27 -6.20
C VAL A 346 35.24 -32.01 -7.06
N HIS A 347 35.20 -31.75 -8.36
CA HIS A 347 36.17 -32.19 -9.35
C HIS A 347 36.92 -30.97 -9.89
N SER A 348 38.21 -30.89 -9.57
CA SER A 348 39.18 -29.91 -10.06
C SER A 348 40.36 -30.69 -10.72
N ASP A 349 41.60 -30.48 -10.25
CA ASP A 349 42.74 -31.35 -10.56
C ASP A 349 42.64 -32.72 -9.88
N SER A 350 41.88 -32.80 -8.79
CA SER A 350 41.54 -34.02 -8.06
C SER A 350 40.08 -33.99 -7.63
N SER A 351 39.60 -35.11 -7.09
CA SER A 351 38.21 -35.28 -6.68
C SER A 351 38.13 -35.54 -5.19
N PHE A 352 37.36 -34.72 -4.47
CA PHE A 352 37.20 -34.84 -3.03
C PHE A 352 35.77 -34.50 -2.61
N LYS A 353 35.37 -35.10 -1.49
CA LYS A 353 34.03 -34.94 -0.93
C LYS A 353 33.92 -33.61 -0.20
N VAL A 354 32.82 -32.90 -0.41
CA VAL A 354 32.47 -31.67 0.29
C VAL A 354 31.36 -31.96 1.31
N ASN A 355 31.43 -31.33 2.48
CA ASN A 355 30.42 -31.50 3.51
C ASN A 355 29.11 -30.76 3.15
N ASP A 356 27.99 -31.18 3.74
CA ASP A 356 26.68 -30.63 3.41
C ASP A 356 26.54 -29.13 3.78
N SER A 357 27.23 -28.65 4.83
CA SER A 357 27.22 -27.23 5.20
C SER A 357 27.84 -26.35 4.13
N ASP A 358 28.93 -26.79 3.52
CA ASP A 358 29.61 -26.08 2.46
C ASP A 358 28.79 -26.09 1.18
N ILE A 359 28.15 -27.20 0.83
CA ILE A 359 27.21 -27.26 -0.29
C ILE A 359 26.05 -26.28 -0.11
N ASN A 360 25.47 -26.23 1.08
CA ASN A 360 24.41 -25.26 1.36
C ASN A 360 24.91 -23.81 1.27
N ARG A 361 26.16 -23.55 1.65
CA ARG A 361 26.78 -22.22 1.53
C ARG A 361 26.96 -21.80 0.07
N ILE A 362 27.46 -22.66 -0.81
CA ILE A 362 27.58 -22.31 -2.24
C ILE A 362 26.23 -22.15 -2.91
N PHE A 363 25.23 -23.00 -2.60
CA PHE A 363 23.87 -22.77 -3.09
C PHE A 363 23.33 -21.40 -2.69
N SER A 364 23.52 -21.03 -1.42
CA SER A 364 23.08 -19.73 -0.90
C SER A 364 23.88 -18.55 -1.48
N ALA A 365 25.15 -18.76 -1.83
CA ALA A 365 25.97 -17.74 -2.48
C ALA A 365 25.50 -17.50 -3.92
N ILE A 366 25.24 -18.58 -4.68
CA ILE A 366 24.72 -18.50 -6.06
C ILE A 366 23.32 -17.87 -6.09
N GLU A 367 22.40 -18.31 -5.22
CA GLU A 367 21.05 -17.72 -5.10
C GLU A 367 21.08 -16.26 -4.66
N GLY A 368 22.14 -15.86 -3.96
CA GLY A 368 22.36 -14.50 -3.49
C GLY A 368 22.84 -13.53 -4.57
N VAL A 369 23.25 -14.02 -5.74
CA VAL A 369 23.68 -13.16 -6.85
C VAL A 369 22.47 -12.57 -7.56
N SER A 370 22.39 -11.25 -7.54
CA SER A 370 21.26 -10.48 -8.02
C SER A 370 21.69 -9.22 -8.74
N ALA A 371 20.94 -8.85 -9.77
CA ALA A 371 21.14 -7.61 -10.51
C ALA A 371 20.90 -6.40 -9.60
N SER A 372 21.90 -5.53 -9.45
CA SER A 372 21.76 -4.22 -8.79
C SER A 372 21.19 -3.18 -9.76
N GLU A 373 21.65 -3.21 -11.01
CA GLU A 373 21.28 -2.27 -12.06
C GLU A 373 21.10 -2.98 -13.41
N LEU A 374 20.25 -2.42 -14.27
CA LEU A 374 20.15 -2.79 -15.67
C LEU A 374 20.99 -1.84 -16.52
N ILE A 375 22.03 -2.37 -17.17
CA ILE A 375 22.90 -1.62 -18.07
C ILE A 375 22.37 -1.60 -19.50
N SER A 376 21.90 -2.75 -19.99
CA SER A 376 21.40 -2.86 -21.36
C SER A 376 20.29 -3.90 -21.49
N ASN A 377 19.32 -3.61 -22.37
CA ASN A 377 18.26 -4.56 -22.73
C ASN A 377 18.68 -5.56 -23.81
N ASN A 378 19.87 -5.39 -24.38
CA ASN A 378 20.43 -6.24 -25.42
C ASN A 378 21.95 -6.39 -25.24
N LEU A 379 22.45 -7.59 -25.53
CA LEU A 379 23.87 -7.89 -25.47
C LEU A 379 24.57 -7.28 -26.69
N ASP A 380 25.34 -6.22 -26.49
CA ASP A 380 26.28 -5.74 -27.50
C ASP A 380 27.58 -6.54 -27.41
N LYS A 381 27.85 -7.31 -28.46
CA LYS A 381 29.05 -8.17 -28.54
C LYS A 381 30.35 -7.39 -28.70
N ASN A 382 30.28 -6.10 -29.05
CA ASN A 382 31.44 -5.24 -29.19
C ASN A 382 31.76 -4.45 -27.91
N SER A 383 30.95 -4.61 -26.86
CA SER A 383 31.15 -3.96 -25.57
C SER A 383 32.24 -4.65 -24.76
N ASP A 384 32.90 -3.88 -23.88
CA ASP A 384 33.97 -4.36 -22.99
C ASP A 384 33.44 -5.02 -21.71
N TYR A 385 32.29 -5.71 -21.78
CA TYR A 385 31.69 -6.36 -20.63
C TYR A 385 32.46 -7.60 -20.16
N GLY A 386 33.41 -8.11 -20.95
CA GLY A 386 34.23 -9.27 -20.57
C GLY A 386 33.51 -10.62 -20.64
N PHE A 387 32.39 -10.76 -21.34
CA PHE A 387 31.66 -12.05 -21.41
C PHE A 387 32.28 -13.09 -22.35
N GLN A 388 33.24 -12.71 -23.19
CA GLN A 388 33.98 -13.65 -24.07
C GLN A 388 35.07 -14.40 -23.30
N ASP A 389 35.68 -13.74 -22.32
CA ASP A 389 36.64 -14.31 -21.38
C ASP A 389 36.16 -13.98 -19.96
N PRO A 390 35.13 -14.69 -19.47
CA PRO A 390 34.43 -14.30 -18.26
C PRO A 390 35.28 -14.50 -17.02
N PHE A 391 35.18 -13.55 -16.10
CA PHE A 391 35.77 -13.67 -14.77
C PHE A 391 35.22 -14.91 -14.03
N LEU A 392 33.90 -15.14 -14.14
CA LEU A 392 33.24 -16.31 -13.57
C LEU A 392 32.05 -16.71 -14.43
N GLU A 393 31.89 -17.98 -14.74
CA GLU A 393 30.67 -18.53 -15.34
C GLU A 393 30.17 -19.68 -14.47
N ILE A 394 28.91 -19.62 -14.06
CA ILE A 394 28.25 -20.68 -13.31
C ILE A 394 27.14 -21.27 -14.16
N VAL A 395 27.16 -22.58 -14.33
CA VAL A 395 26.08 -23.35 -14.98
C VAL A 395 25.60 -24.45 -14.05
N ILE A 396 24.33 -24.41 -13.72
CA ILE A 396 23.64 -25.38 -12.88
C ILE A 396 22.72 -26.21 -13.75
N ASN A 397 22.85 -27.54 -13.67
CA ASN A 397 21.94 -28.47 -14.33
C ASN A 397 21.06 -29.19 -13.30
N ASP A 398 19.81 -29.41 -13.68
CA ASP A 398 18.87 -30.23 -12.93
C ASP A 398 18.86 -31.70 -13.42
N THR A 399 18.14 -32.56 -12.69
CA THR A 399 17.90 -33.97 -13.04
C THR A 399 17.15 -34.16 -14.37
N SER A 400 16.49 -33.12 -14.89
CA SER A 400 15.82 -33.11 -16.19
C SER A 400 16.72 -32.56 -17.31
N ASN A 401 17.99 -32.27 -17.01
CA ASN A 401 18.98 -31.70 -17.92
C ASN A 401 18.63 -30.29 -18.43
N ASN A 402 17.77 -29.55 -17.73
CA ASN A 402 17.64 -28.11 -17.90
C ASN A 402 18.84 -27.43 -17.27
N SER A 403 19.22 -26.27 -17.81
CA SER A 403 20.38 -25.53 -17.31
C SER A 403 20.05 -24.07 -17.07
N VAL A 404 20.40 -23.59 -15.89
CA VAL A 404 20.34 -22.17 -15.50
C VAL A 404 21.72 -21.71 -15.05
N GLY A 405 21.90 -20.42 -14.82
CA GLY A 405 23.19 -19.89 -14.39
C GLY A 405 23.39 -18.46 -14.82
N PHE A 406 24.62 -17.99 -14.67
CA PHE A 406 25.01 -16.64 -15.04
C PHE A 406 26.49 -16.54 -15.38
N ILE A 407 26.82 -15.48 -16.10
CA ILE A 407 28.17 -15.09 -16.48
C ILE A 407 28.48 -13.76 -15.79
N ILE A 408 29.65 -13.68 -15.16
CA ILE A 408 30.22 -12.48 -14.56
C ILE A 408 31.44 -12.08 -15.41
N GLY A 409 31.44 -10.83 -15.86
CA GLY A 409 32.47 -10.27 -16.71
C GLY A 409 33.36 -9.26 -15.99
N ASN A 410 33.76 -8.23 -16.73
CA ASN A 410 34.64 -7.17 -16.25
C ASN A 410 34.00 -6.36 -15.12
N ALA A 411 34.86 -5.70 -14.32
CA ALA A 411 34.41 -4.70 -13.36
C ALA A 411 34.11 -3.37 -14.06
N ASP A 412 33.18 -2.60 -13.49
CA ASP A 412 32.99 -1.19 -13.77
C ASP A 412 33.93 -0.31 -12.91
N ASP A 413 33.73 1.00 -12.98
CA ASP A 413 34.55 1.97 -12.25
C ASP A 413 34.37 1.91 -10.72
N ASP A 414 33.26 1.36 -10.24
CA ASP A 414 32.92 1.17 -8.82
C ASP A 414 33.30 -0.22 -8.29
N ASN A 415 33.94 -1.04 -9.14
CA ASN A 415 34.28 -2.46 -8.96
C ASN A 415 33.10 -3.43 -8.96
N ASP A 416 31.87 -2.97 -9.17
CA ASP A 416 30.75 -3.86 -9.45
C ASP A 416 30.98 -4.55 -10.79
N ARG A 417 30.41 -5.74 -10.99
CA ARG A 417 30.72 -6.55 -12.18
C ARG A 417 29.54 -6.62 -13.13
N TYR A 418 29.86 -6.55 -14.43
CA TYR A 418 28.89 -6.85 -15.47
C TYR A 418 28.44 -8.30 -15.34
N ALA A 419 27.14 -8.53 -15.49
CA ALA A 419 26.56 -9.86 -15.37
C ALA A 419 25.48 -10.13 -16.42
N LEU A 420 25.37 -11.40 -16.80
CA LEU A 420 24.38 -11.91 -17.74
C LEU A 420 23.73 -13.17 -17.18
N SER A 421 22.40 -13.19 -17.10
CA SER A 421 21.66 -14.40 -16.76
C SER A 421 21.52 -15.30 -17.98
N LYS A 422 21.75 -16.60 -17.81
CA LYS A 422 21.67 -17.58 -18.89
C LYS A 422 20.25 -17.62 -19.48
N GLY A 423 20.15 -17.41 -20.79
CA GLY A 423 18.87 -17.38 -21.52
C GLY A 423 18.29 -15.98 -21.72
N PHE A 424 18.95 -14.93 -21.22
CA PHE A 424 18.56 -13.54 -21.42
C PHE A 424 19.71 -12.73 -22.02
N ASP A 425 19.42 -11.91 -23.04
CA ASP A 425 20.40 -11.00 -23.65
C ASP A 425 20.49 -9.66 -22.91
N ARG A 426 20.15 -9.61 -21.62
CA ARG A 426 20.16 -8.38 -20.82
C ARG A 426 21.42 -8.33 -19.97
N VAL A 427 22.04 -7.14 -19.94
CA VAL A 427 23.28 -6.89 -19.22
C VAL A 427 22.95 -6.12 -17.94
N TYR A 428 23.46 -6.63 -16.83
CA TYR A 428 23.25 -6.09 -15.49
C TYR A 428 24.58 -5.69 -14.86
N LEU A 429 24.53 -4.89 -13.81
CA LEU A 429 25.57 -4.89 -12.78
C LEU A 429 25.15 -5.82 -11.64
N THR A 430 26.13 -6.44 -11.00
CA THR A 430 25.98 -7.14 -9.72
C THR A 430 27.08 -6.69 -8.79
N SER A 431 26.76 -6.64 -7.50
CA SER A 431 27.75 -6.22 -6.50
C SER A 431 28.91 -7.20 -6.41
N ILE A 432 30.14 -6.67 -6.35
CA ILE A 432 31.34 -7.50 -6.17
C ILE A 432 31.26 -8.39 -4.93
N PHE A 433 30.69 -7.89 -3.83
CA PHE A 433 30.53 -8.65 -2.58
C PHE A 433 29.69 -9.92 -2.76
N GLN A 434 28.74 -9.93 -3.70
CA GLN A 434 27.93 -11.11 -3.99
C GLN A 434 28.75 -12.17 -4.72
N VAL A 435 29.66 -11.73 -5.60
CA VAL A 435 30.58 -12.58 -6.36
C VAL A 435 31.70 -13.10 -5.46
N GLU A 436 32.25 -12.28 -4.57
CA GLU A 436 33.29 -12.65 -3.60
C GLU A 436 32.84 -13.79 -2.69
N ARG A 437 31.57 -13.84 -2.27
CA ARG A 437 31.04 -14.97 -1.48
C ARG A 437 31.18 -16.33 -2.18
N ILE A 438 31.16 -16.35 -3.52
CA ILE A 438 31.40 -17.57 -4.29
C ILE A 438 32.89 -17.85 -4.37
N ILE A 439 33.71 -16.82 -4.59
CA ILE A 439 35.17 -16.93 -4.65
C ILE A 439 35.74 -17.44 -3.33
N ASP A 440 35.39 -16.81 -2.22
CA ASP A 440 35.81 -17.20 -0.86
C ASP A 440 35.48 -18.67 -0.58
N TRP A 441 34.29 -19.11 -1.02
CA TRP A 441 33.89 -20.51 -0.91
C TRP A 441 34.80 -21.43 -1.72
N ILE A 442 35.11 -21.07 -2.97
CA ILE A 442 35.99 -21.87 -3.84
C ILE A 442 37.39 -21.96 -3.24
N GLU A 443 37.95 -20.84 -2.81
CA GLU A 443 39.30 -20.76 -2.25
C GLU A 443 39.44 -21.54 -0.95
N GLU A 444 38.45 -21.47 -0.06
CA GLU A 444 38.43 -22.25 1.19
C GLU A 444 38.37 -23.76 0.90
N ILE A 445 37.53 -24.17 -0.04
CA ILE A 445 37.34 -25.58 -0.38
C ILE A 445 38.58 -26.17 -1.07
N LEU A 446 39.21 -25.43 -1.99
CA LEU A 446 40.45 -25.88 -2.64
C LEU A 446 41.65 -25.81 -1.70
N GLY A 447 41.74 -24.81 -0.81
CA GLY A 447 42.81 -24.69 0.18
C GLY A 447 42.77 -25.82 1.22
N SER A 448 41.57 -26.21 1.67
CA SER A 448 41.40 -27.33 2.62
C SER A 448 41.88 -28.68 2.06
N GLU A 449 41.92 -28.83 0.73
CA GLU A 449 42.43 -30.02 0.06
C GLU A 449 43.96 -30.13 0.15
N GLU A 450 44.67 -29.00 0.04
CA GLU A 450 46.14 -28.96 0.14
C GLU A 450 46.61 -29.34 1.55
N GLU A 451 45.90 -28.90 2.58
CA GLU A 451 46.17 -29.27 3.97
C GLU A 451 45.93 -30.78 4.21
N GLN A 452 44.82 -31.34 3.70
CA GLN A 452 44.51 -32.77 3.82
C GLN A 452 45.45 -33.69 3.03
N LYS A 453 46.11 -33.21 1.97
CA LYS A 453 47.17 -33.95 1.26
C LYS A 453 48.53 -33.90 1.95
N SER A 454 48.71 -32.98 2.91
CA SER A 454 49.99 -32.74 3.60
C SER A 454 50.12 -33.50 4.94
N ASP A 455 49.01 -34.04 5.44
CA ASP A 455 48.92 -34.97 6.59
C ASP A 455 48.85 -36.44 6.12
#